data_AF-G5CC20-F1
#
_entry.id   AF-G5CC20-F1
#
_cell.length_a   1.000
_cell.length_b   1.000
_cell.length_c   1.000
_cell.angle_alpha   90.00
_cell.angle_beta   90.00
_cell.angle_gamma   90.00
#
_symmetry.space_group_name_H-M   'P 1'
#
loop_
_entity.id
_entity.type
_entity.pdbx_description
1 polymer ?
#
loop_
_entity_poly.entity_id
_entity_poly.type
_entity_poly.pdbx_seq_one_letter_code
_entity_poly.pdbx_strand_id
1 'polypeptide(L)' 'MTVYGYARVSTAGQSLYEQKETLKNAGAEMIFSEKYSGTTTSRPQFKKLVNLIEPNDTLI' A
#
# COMPACT_ATOMS: atom_id res chain seq x y z
N MET A 1 -14.95 -9.74 0.15
CA MET A 1 -13.53 -10.12 0.16
C MET A 1 -12.85 -9.35 -0.95
N THR A 2 -12.54 -8.11 -0.64
CA THR A 2 -11.71 -7.25 -1.47
C THR A 2 -10.30 -7.30 -0.91
N VAL A 3 -9.33 -7.39 -1.81
CA VAL A 3 -7.92 -7.44 -1.43
C VAL A 3 -7.32 -6.06 -1.65
N TYR A 4 -6.81 -5.48 -0.59
CA TYR A 4 -6.15 -4.18 -0.58
C TYR A 4 -4.65 -4.38 -0.53
N GLY A 5 -3.92 -3.75 -1.44
CA GLY A 5 -2.47 -3.73 -1.45
C GLY A 5 -1.93 -2.45 -0.86
N TYR A 6 -0.92 -2.53 0.01
CA TYR A 6 -0.23 -1.37 0.57
C TYR A 6 1.28 -1.40 0.32
N ALA A 7 1.73 -0.50 -0.55
CA ALA A 7 3.15 -0.31 -0.87
C ALA A 7 3.71 0.96 -0.23
N ARG A 8 4.91 0.86 0.34
CA ARG A 8 5.63 1.99 0.93
C ARG A 8 7.09 1.96 0.53
N VAL A 9 7.58 3.05 -0.06
CA VAL A 9 9.01 3.23 -0.36
C VAL A 9 9.55 4.48 0.31
N SER A 10 10.73 4.36 0.92
CA SER A 10 11.37 5.45 1.69
C SER A 10 12.57 6.10 0.97
N THR A 11 12.90 5.64 -0.24
CA THR A 11 14.13 6.09 -0.93
C THR A 11 13.93 6.02 -2.44
N ALA A 12 14.54 6.95 -3.18
CA ALA A 12 14.45 7.07 -4.64
C ALA A 12 15.01 5.87 -5.43
N GLY A 13 15.53 4.83 -4.77
CA GLY A 13 16.07 3.62 -5.38
C GLY A 13 15.28 2.33 -5.12
N GLN A 14 14.18 2.37 -4.35
CA GLN A 14 13.30 1.21 -4.24
C GLN A 14 12.16 1.31 -5.26
N SER A 15 12.04 0.28 -6.10
CA SER A 15 11.01 0.20 -7.12
C SER A 15 9.64 0.00 -6.47
N LEU A 16 8.92 1.10 -6.29
CA LEU A 16 7.46 1.09 -6.05
C LEU A 16 6.74 0.18 -7.05
N TYR A 17 7.32 0.05 -8.24
CA TYR A 17 6.85 -0.83 -9.30
C TYR A 17 6.85 -2.30 -8.88
N GLU A 18 7.95 -2.83 -8.34
CA GLU A 18 8.04 -4.24 -7.91
C GLU A 18 7.07 -4.57 -6.76
N GLN A 19 6.90 -3.63 -5.82
CA GLN A 19 5.87 -3.79 -4.78
C GLN A 19 4.46 -3.77 -5.37
N LYS A 20 4.17 -2.84 -6.29
CA LYS A 20 2.86 -2.81 -6.97
C LYS A 20 2.60 -4.08 -7.76
N GLU A 21 3.60 -4.60 -8.47
CA GLU A 21 3.46 -5.85 -9.21
C GLU A 21 3.22 -7.03 -8.27
N THR A 22 3.95 -7.12 -7.18
CA THR A 22 3.75 -8.17 -6.16
C THR A 22 2.34 -8.11 -5.60
N LEU A 23 1.86 -6.93 -5.23
CA LEU A 23 0.50 -6.72 -4.72
C LEU A 23 -0.56 -7.08 -5.76
N LYS A 24 -0.35 -6.69 -7.02
CA LYS A 24 -1.25 -7.01 -8.13
C LYS A 24 -1.27 -8.52 -8.42
N ASN A 25 -0.12 -9.19 -8.33
CA ASN A 25 0.02 -10.63 -8.51
C ASN A 25 -0.62 -11.41 -7.36
N ALA A 26 -0.54 -10.88 -6.14
CA ALA A 26 -1.23 -11.38 -4.96
C ALA A 26 -2.75 -11.13 -4.97
N GLY A 27 -3.28 -10.47 -6.01
CA GLY A 27 -4.71 -10.27 -6.20
C GLY A 27 -5.27 -8.96 -5.61
N ALA A 28 -4.42 -7.99 -5.25
CA ALA A 28 -4.89 -6.69 -4.79
C ALA A 28 -5.73 -5.98 -5.86
N GLU A 29 -7.00 -5.72 -5.55
CA GLU A 29 -7.88 -4.86 -6.34
C GLU A 29 -7.53 -3.38 -6.15
N MET A 30 -7.23 -2.97 -4.92
CA MET A 30 -6.87 -1.59 -4.59
C MET A 30 -5.46 -1.48 -4.06
N ILE A 31 -4.55 -0.95 -4.86
CA ILE A 31 -3.16 -0.76 -4.47
C ILE A 31 -2.91 0.70 -4.07
N PHE A 32 -2.67 0.91 -2.79
CA PHE A 32 -2.23 2.18 -2.25
C PHE A 32 -0.71 2.21 -2.20
N SER A 33 -0.14 3.32 -2.68
CA SER A 33 1.31 3.51 -2.67
C SER A 33 1.63 4.90 -2.14
N GLU A 34 2.51 4.96 -1.16
CA GLU A 34 2.98 6.21 -0.58
C GLU A 34 4.51 6.27 -0.57
N LYS A 35 5.04 7.40 -1.06
CA LYS A 35 6.47 7.67 -1.16
C LYS A 35 6.86 8.62 -0.04
N TYR A 36 7.81 8.20 0.79
CA TYR A 36 8.38 9.04 1.85
C TYR A 36 9.84 9.32 1.56
N SER A 37 10.25 10.52 1.93
CA SER A 37 11.67 10.88 2.04
C SER A 37 11.95 11.14 3.51
N GLY A 38 12.52 10.15 4.20
CA GLY A 38 13.29 10.25 5.47
C GLY A 38 12.68 10.91 6.73
N THR A 39 11.84 11.93 6.63
CA THR A 39 11.46 12.82 7.74
C THR A 39 9.96 12.81 8.05
N THR A 40 9.12 12.23 7.20
CA THR A 40 7.67 12.22 7.41
C THR A 40 7.21 10.85 7.92
N THR A 41 6.75 10.83 9.18
CA THR A 41 6.19 9.65 9.86
C THR A 41 4.70 9.47 9.61
N SER A 42 4.02 10.51 9.11
CA SER A 42 2.59 10.50 8.84
C SER A 42 2.27 9.51 7.74
N ARG A 43 1.33 8.59 7.98
CA ARG A 43 0.83 7.61 7.00
C ARG A 43 -0.65 7.86 6.64
N PRO A 44 -0.97 8.97 5.94
CA PRO A 44 -2.33 9.31 5.60
C PRO A 44 -2.98 8.28 4.66
N GLN A 45 -2.24 7.65 3.75
CA GLN A 45 -2.81 6.64 2.85
C GLN A 45 -3.11 5.33 3.56
N PHE A 46 -2.22 4.87 4.44
CA PHE A 46 -2.52 3.73 5.32
C PHE A 46 -3.75 3.97 6.19
N LYS A 47 -3.87 5.14 6.83
CA LYS A 47 -5.07 5.48 7.62
C LYS A 47 -6.35 5.48 6.78
N LYS A 48 -6.29 6.01 5.56
CA LYS A 48 -7.43 5.95 4.63
C LYS A 48 -7.78 4.51 4.26
N LEU A 49 -6.78 3.69 3.99
CA LEU A 49 -6.97 2.27 3.67
C LEU A 49 -7.60 1.52 4.84
N VAL A 50 -7.08 1.68 6.06
CA VAL A 50 -7.65 1.05 7.27
C VAL A 50 -9.09 1.53 7.54
N ASN A 51 -9.45 2.74 7.12
CA ASN A 51 -10.82 3.23 7.24
C ASN A 51 -11.74 2.79 6.08
N LEU A 52 -11.16 2.32 4.97
CA LEU A 52 -11.85 1.77 3.82
C LEU A 52 -12.03 0.25 3.91
N ILE A 53 -11.10 -0.44 4.58
CA ILE A 53 -11.11 -1.89 4.69
C ILE A 53 -12.26 -2.34 5.58
N GLU A 54 -13.06 -3.29 5.11
CA GLU A 54 -14.13 -3.87 5.91
C GLU A 54 -13.62 -5.10 6.70
N PRO A 55 -14.30 -5.52 7.78
CA PRO A 55 -13.90 -6.67 8.60
C PRO A 55 -13.85 -8.04 7.87
N ASN A 56 -14.13 -8.09 6.57
CA ASN A 56 -14.02 -9.29 5.71
C ASN A 56 -13.04 -9.12 4.54
N ASP A 57 -12.24 -8.05 4.56
CA ASP A 57 -11.26 -7.75 3.52
C ASP A 57 -9.84 -8.13 3.95
N THR A 58 -8.98 -8.29 2.96
CA THR A 58 -7.59 -8.74 3.16
C THR A 58 -6.64 -7.62 2.78
N LEU A 59 -5.74 -7.26 3.69
CA LEU A 59 -4.65 -6.33 3.43
C LEU A 59 -3.36 -7.10 3.18
N ILE A 60 -2.72 -6.82 2.05
CA ILE A 60 -1.42 -7.37 1.63
C ILE A 60 -0.40 -6.27 1.35
#